data_AF-A0A229RBH1-F1
#
_entry.id   AF-A0A229RBH1-F1
#
_cell.length_a   1.000
_cell.length_b   1.000
_cell.length_c   1.000
_cell.angle_alpha   90.00
_cell.angle_beta   90.00
_cell.angle_gamma   90.00
#
_symmetry.space_group_name_H-M   'P 1'
#
loop_
_entity.id
_entity.type
_entity.pdbx_description
1 polymer ?
#
loop_
_entity_poly.entity_id
_entity_poly.type
_entity_poly.pdbx_seq_one_letter_code
_entity_poly.pdbx_strand_id
1 'polypeptide(L)'
;MADHTALSADENHVWRSLLRYRFASDVREVSDLSSADHSVLLHLAEADTGPMLQQDLASATYWSKSRMSNQPTRMEARGLVTRSPSTGSSTP
;
A
#
# COMPACT_ATOMS: atom_id res chain seq x y z
N MET A 1 24.27 25.72 18.77
CA MET A 1 22.88 25.30 18.51
C MET A 1 22.80 25.02 17.02
N ALA A 2 23.00 23.76 16.62
CA ALA A 2 23.04 23.42 15.20
C ALA A 2 21.65 23.59 14.62
N ASP A 3 21.54 24.46 13.62
CA ASP A 3 20.36 24.62 12.80
C ASP A 3 20.15 23.31 12.04
N HIS A 4 19.27 22.44 12.56
CA HIS A 4 18.86 21.23 11.87
C HIS A 4 17.80 21.61 10.84
N THR A 5 18.16 22.49 9.91
CA THR A 5 17.28 22.93 8.85
C THR A 5 16.99 21.73 7.95
N ALA A 6 15.71 21.47 7.76
CA ALA A 6 15.16 20.30 7.10
C ALA A 6 15.91 19.93 5.80
N LEU A 7 16.08 18.62 5.55
CA LEU A 7 16.63 18.08 4.30
C LEU A 7 16.00 18.80 3.11
N SER A 8 16.84 19.23 2.16
CA SER A 8 16.36 19.82 0.91
C SER A 8 15.41 18.85 0.20
N ALA A 9 14.55 19.36 -0.69
CA ALA A 9 13.56 18.52 -1.39
C ALA A 9 14.21 17.36 -2.14
N ASP A 10 15.38 17.59 -2.76
CA ASP A 10 16.14 16.58 -3.48
C ASP A 10 16.75 15.54 -2.54
N GLU A 11 17.36 15.96 -1.43
CA GLU A 11 17.89 15.03 -0.43
C GLU A 11 16.78 14.20 0.22
N ASN A 12 15.62 14.82 0.49
CA ASN A 12 14.45 14.11 1.01
C ASN A 12 13.92 13.10 -0.02
N HIS A 13 13.88 13.46 -1.31
CA HIS A 13 13.47 12.57 -2.38
C HIS A 13 14.41 11.36 -2.50
N VAL A 14 15.72 11.59 -2.51
CA VAL A 14 16.74 10.52 -2.56
C VAL A 14 16.61 9.63 -1.32
N TRP A 15 16.51 10.22 -0.12
CA TRP A 15 16.36 9.44 1.11
C TRP A 15 15.11 8.58 1.12
N ARG A 16 13.97 9.14 0.73
CA ARG A 16 12.71 8.39 0.65
C ARG A 16 12.78 7.27 -0.38
N SER A 17 13.49 7.46 -1.49
CA SER A 17 13.69 6.41 -2.50
C SER A 17 14.56 5.27 -1.96
N LEU A 18 15.64 5.58 -1.25
CA LEU A 18 16.49 4.58 -0.60
C LEU A 18 15.73 3.80 0.48
N LEU A 19 14.95 4.48 1.32
CA LEU A 19 14.13 3.85 2.36
C LEU A 19 13.10 2.90 1.74
N ARG A 20 12.38 3.33 0.69
CA ARG A 20 11.43 2.46 -0.03
C ARG A 20 12.12 1.22 -0.62
N TYR A 21 13.29 1.38 -1.21
CA TYR A 21 14.04 0.27 -1.78
C TYR A 21 14.50 -0.72 -0.71
N ARG A 22 15.09 -0.23 0.39
CA ARG A 22 15.57 -1.07 1.48
C ARG A 22 14.41 -1.83 2.14
N PHE A 23 13.31 -1.13 2.41
CA PHE A 23 12.10 -1.73 2.94
C PHE A 23 11.53 -2.82 2.02
N ALA A 24 11.45 -2.55 0.71
CA ALA A 24 11.02 -3.54 -0.27
C ALA A 24 11.93 -4.78 -0.31
N SER A 25 13.25 -4.58 -0.16
CA SER A 25 14.22 -5.66 -0.12
C SER A 25 14.09 -6.49 1.15
N ASP A 26 14.00 -5.85 2.31
CA ASP A 26 13.88 -6.53 3.61
C ASP A 26 12.59 -7.33 3.68
N VAL A 27 11.45 -6.72 3.30
CA VAL A 27 10.16 -7.41 3.23
C VAL A 27 10.24 -8.67 2.37
N ARG A 28 10.94 -8.62 1.23
CA ARG A 28 11.11 -9.77 0.33
C ARG A 28 12.04 -10.84 0.91
N GLU A 29 13.00 -10.45 1.75
CA GLU A 29 13.93 -11.39 2.38
C GLU A 29 13.28 -12.13 3.54
N VAL A 30 12.43 -11.45 4.31
CA VAL A 30 11.71 -12.05 5.46
C VAL A 30 10.32 -12.59 5.13
N SER A 31 9.81 -12.35 3.91
CA SER A 31 8.49 -12.85 3.48
C SER A 31 8.43 -13.12 1.98
N ASP A 32 7.59 -14.06 1.56
CA ASP A 32 7.26 -14.33 0.14
C ASP A 32 6.31 -13.26 -0.47
N LEU A 33 6.27 -12.06 0.11
CA LEU A 33 5.40 -10.98 -0.32
C LEU A 33 6.14 -9.99 -1.22
N SER A 34 5.46 -9.56 -2.28
CA SER A 34 5.93 -8.41 -3.05
C SER A 34 5.65 -7.11 -2.30
N SER A 35 6.37 -6.03 -2.64
CA SER A 35 6.12 -4.70 -2.07
C SER A 35 4.68 -4.22 -2.32
N ALA A 36 4.04 -4.69 -3.40
CA ALA A 36 2.64 -4.41 -3.67
C ALA A 36 1.71 -5.18 -2.72
N ASP A 37 2.00 -6.46 -2.43
CA ASP A 37 1.22 -7.22 -1.44
C ASP A 37 1.34 -6.55 -0.07
N HIS A 38 2.55 -6.21 0.35
CA HIS A 38 2.78 -5.55 1.63
C HIS A 38 2.08 -4.19 1.72
N SER A 39 2.10 -3.39 0.64
CA SER A 39 1.40 -2.10 0.63
C SER A 39 -0.09 -2.25 0.88
N VAL A 40 -0.74 -3.26 0.29
CA VAL A 40 -2.16 -3.54 0.54
C VAL A 40 -2.39 -3.99 1.99
N LEU A 41 -1.61 -4.94 2.47
CA LEU A 41 -1.77 -5.48 3.84
C LEU A 41 -1.54 -4.41 4.91
N LEU A 42 -0.58 -3.51 4.71
CA LEU A 42 -0.33 -2.40 5.63
C LEU A 42 -1.54 -1.48 5.76
N HIS A 43 -2.11 -1.03 4.64
CA HIS A 43 -3.29 -0.16 4.67
C HIS A 43 -4.51 -0.87 5.28
N LEU A 44 -4.69 -2.16 5.01
CA LEU A 44 -5.76 -2.96 5.63
C LEU A 44 -5.56 -3.12 7.14
N ALA A 45 -4.31 -3.27 7.60
CA ALA A 45 -3.99 -3.40 9.03
C ALA A 45 -4.13 -2.06 9.78
N GLU A 46 -3.87 -0.94 9.11
CA GLU A 46 -4.01 0.42 9.64
C GLU A 46 -5.46 0.95 9.53
N ALA A 47 -6.35 0.27 8.81
CA ALA A 47 -7.74 0.66 8.72
C ALA A 47 -8.44 0.43 10.07
N ASP A 48 -8.78 1.52 10.76
CA ASP A 48 -9.24 1.51 12.16
C ASP A 48 -10.45 0.59 12.43
N THR A 49 -11.27 0.23 11.44
CA THR A 49 -12.34 -0.77 11.61
C THR A 49 -12.88 -1.31 10.28
N GLY A 50 -12.43 -2.51 9.89
CA GLY A 50 -13.14 -3.34 8.90
C GLY A 50 -12.62 -3.27 7.46
N PRO A 51 -13.36 -3.88 6.51
CA PRO A 51 -12.92 -4.00 5.13
C PRO A 51 -12.81 -2.63 4.45
N MET A 52 -11.68 -2.38 3.78
CA MET A 52 -11.51 -1.17 2.97
C MET A 52 -12.19 -1.31 1.61
N LEU A 53 -12.78 -0.23 1.11
CA LEU A 53 -13.23 -0.19 -0.28
C LEU A 53 -12.02 -0.19 -1.21
N GLN A 54 -12.16 -0.89 -2.34
CA GLN A 54 -11.12 -0.96 -3.36
C GLN A 54 -10.77 0.42 -3.92
N GLN A 55 -11.71 1.38 -3.93
CA GLN A 55 -11.45 2.76 -4.35
C GLN A 55 -10.60 3.53 -3.34
N ASP A 56 -10.86 3.36 -2.05
CA ASP A 56 -10.08 4.02 -0.98
C ASP A 56 -8.66 3.49 -0.96
N LEU A 57 -8.50 2.17 -1.13
CA LEU A 57 -7.20 1.55 -1.27
C LEU A 57 -6.45 2.05 -2.51
N ALA A 58 -7.13 2.28 -3.64
CA ALA A 58 -6.53 2.87 -4.84
C ALA A 58 -6.02 4.30 -4.58
N SER A 59 -6.80 5.10 -3.87
CA SER A 59 -6.45 6.47 -3.49
C SER A 59 -5.25 6.50 -2.54
N ALA A 60 -5.25 5.65 -1.52
CA ALA A 60 -4.17 5.58 -0.52
C ALA A 60 -2.85 5.07 -1.12
N THR A 61 -2.92 4.16 -2.10
CA THR A 61 -1.74 3.59 -2.77
C THR A 61 -1.32 4.37 -4.03
N TYR A 62 -2.11 5.35 -4.48
CA TYR A 62 -1.97 6.06 -5.75
C TYR A 62 -1.92 5.14 -6.98
N TRP A 63 -2.63 4.01 -6.94
CA TRP A 63 -2.63 3.03 -8.02
C TRP A 63 -3.70 3.30 -9.05
N SER A 64 -3.41 2.97 -10.31
CA SER A 64 -4.41 2.98 -11.37
C SER A 64 -5.53 1.97 -11.12
N LYS A 65 -6.71 2.23 -11.68
CA LYS A 65 -7.86 1.31 -11.60
C LYS A 65 -7.52 -0.11 -12.06
N SER A 66 -6.78 -0.25 -13.16
CA SER A 66 -6.35 -1.56 -13.68
C SER A 66 -5.46 -2.30 -12.67
N ARG A 67 -4.47 -1.61 -12.11
CA ARG A 67 -3.58 -2.19 -11.08
C ARG A 67 -4.37 -2.60 -9.84
N MET A 68 -5.30 -1.75 -9.40
CA MET A 68 -6.11 -1.99 -8.22
C MET A 68 -7.13 -3.12 -8.40
N SER A 69 -7.56 -3.44 -9.62
CA SER A 69 -8.39 -4.63 -9.86
C SER A 69 -7.58 -5.92 -9.87
N ASN A 70 -6.39 -5.90 -10.46
CA ASN A 70 -5.59 -7.11 -10.64
C ASN A 70 -4.87 -7.53 -9.35
N GLN A 71 -4.31 -6.57 -8.62
CA GLN A 71 -3.46 -6.86 -7.46
C GLN A 71 -4.22 -7.58 -6.32
N PRO A 72 -5.38 -7.09 -5.83
CA PRO A 72 -6.17 -7.78 -4.81
C PRO A 72 -6.71 -9.14 -5.28
N THR A 73 -7.08 -9.29 -6.57
CA THR A 73 -7.51 -10.58 -7.13
C THR A 73 -6.41 -11.63 -7.01
N ARG A 74 -5.16 -11.26 -7.33
CA ARG A 74 -4.00 -12.14 -7.18
C ARG A 74 -3.71 -12.45 -5.71
N MET A 75 -3.88 -11.49 -4.81
CA MET A 75 -3.68 -11.67 -3.37
C MET A 75 -4.74 -12.61 -2.76
N GLU A 76 -5.99 -12.50 -3.21
CA GLU A 76 -7.08 -13.40 -2.82
C GLU A 76 -6.83 -14.84 -3.27
N ALA A 77 -6.37 -15.05 -4.52
CA ALA A 77 -5.99 -16.38 -5.01
C ALA A 77 -4.84 -17.02 -4.19
N ARG A 78 -4.04 -16.20 -3.50
CA ARG A 78 -2.97 -16.63 -2.58
C ARG A 78 -3.42 -16.73 -1.12
N GLY A 79 -4.69 -16.43 -0.82
CA GLY A 79 -5.23 -16.43 0.54
C GLY A 79 -4.74 -15.27 1.43
N LEU A 80 -4.17 -14.20 0.86
CA LEU A 80 -3.64 -13.07 1.64
C LEU A 80 -4.71 -12.06 2.04
N VAL A 81 -5.79 -11.96 1.27
CA VAL A 81 -6.93 -11.08 1.52
C VAL A 81 -8.21 -11.81 1.18
N THR A 82 -9.33 -11.35 1.73
CA THR A 82 -10.68 -11.78 1.33
C THR A 82 -11.40 -10.60 0.72
N ARG A 83 -11.99 -10.78 -0.46
CA ARG A 83 -12.85 -9.76 -1.05
C ARG A 83 -14.29 -10.06 -0.66
N SER A 84 -15.01 -9.00 -0.29
CA SER A 84 -16.44 -9.06 -0.07
C SER A 84 -17.13 -8.17 -1.11
N PRO A 85 -18.31 -8.53 -1.61
CA PRO A 85 -19.15 -7.60 -2.35
C PRO A 85 -19.34 -6.33 -1.52
N SER A 86 -19.15 -5.17 -2.15
CA SER A 86 -19.43 -3.89 -1.48
C SER A 86 -20.89 -3.90 -1.04
N THR A 87 -21.13 -3.96 0.27
CA THR A 87 -22.46 -3.83 0.85
C THR A 87 -22.77 -2.34 0.95
N GLY A 88 -22.89 -1.69 -0.21
CA GLY A 88 -22.99 -0.24 -0.33
C GLY A 88 -23.82 0.12 -1.56
N SER A 89 -25.05 0.56 -1.28
CA SER A 89 -26.06 1.04 -2.21
C SER A 89 -25.52 2.07 -3.20
N SER A 90 -25.60 1.77 -4.50
CA SER A 90 -25.82 2.80 -5.50
C SER A 90 -27.16 3.46 -5.19
N THR A 91 -27.16 4.59 -4.50
CA THR A 91 -28.27 5.54 -4.64
C THR A 91 -27.98 6.37 -5.90
N PRO A 92 -28.92 6.42 -6.87
CA PRO A 92 -28.73 7.07 -8.16
C PRO A 92 -28.63 8.59 -8.09
#